data_AF-A0A7S0N6T3-F1
#
_entry.id   AF-A0A7S0N6T3-F1
#
_cell.length_a   1.000
_cell.length_b   1.000
_cell.length_c   1.000
_cell.angle_alpha   90.00
_cell.angle_beta   90.00
_cell.angle_gamma   90.00
#
_symmetry.space_group_name_H-M   'P 1'
#
loop_
_entity.id
_entity.type
_entity.pdbx_description
1 polymer ?
#
loop_
_entity_poly.entity_id
_entity_poly.type
_entity_poly.pdbx_seq_one_letter_code
_entity_poly.pdbx_strand_id
1 'polypeptide(L)'
;REWREALVPTTPFYRVHVPHALLVLLIGYAYAVVTPMVAPFCLFYMCTGYVLWVHQLLFTYVKSIDTVGELWPWTFTRIVTCLIIGQSLLIMVLVLQESAFITWELLLPIITYIFYYGTTWRFKKTFDTLPLDIAAELDDREGHLATDFREGIYFPPVLRGDQTPVND
;
A
#
# COMPACT_ATOMS: atom_id res chain seq x y z
N ARG A 1 24.74 22.86 14.25
CA ARG A 1 23.48 23.17 13.54
C ARG A 1 23.40 22.32 12.26
N GLU A 2 24.45 22.33 11.44
CA GLU A 2 24.59 21.54 10.19
C GLU A 2 24.38 20.03 10.36
N TRP A 3 24.92 19.40 11.43
CA TRP A 3 24.71 17.97 11.67
C TRP A 3 23.25 17.59 11.94
N ARG A 4 22.43 18.50 12.49
CA ARG A 4 21.00 18.26 12.74
C ARG A 4 20.19 18.31 11.44
N GLU A 5 20.66 19.09 10.46
CA GLU A 5 20.07 19.19 9.13
C GLU A 5 20.45 17.99 8.27
N ALA A 6 21.68 17.46 8.41
CA ALA A 6 22.13 16.23 7.75
C ALA A 6 21.46 14.95 8.30
N LEU A 7 20.97 14.99 9.54
CA LEU A 7 20.26 13.89 10.20
C LEU A 7 18.73 13.97 10.02
N VAL A 8 18.20 14.92 9.23
CA VAL A 8 16.76 14.97 8.96
C VAL A 8 16.38 13.68 8.26
N PRO A 9 15.61 12.80 8.92
CA PRO A 9 15.36 11.51 8.34
C PRO A 9 14.46 11.67 7.12
N THR A 10 14.87 11.06 6.02
CA THR A 10 14.03 11.00 4.82
C THR A 10 12.80 10.17 5.16
N THR A 11 11.62 10.69 4.84
CA THR A 11 10.38 9.91 4.96
C THR A 11 10.24 9.02 3.74
N PRO A 12 9.69 7.79 3.88
CA PRO A 12 9.52 6.91 2.74
C PRO A 12 8.53 7.53 1.75
N PHE A 13 8.96 7.77 0.51
CA PHE A 13 8.15 8.39 -0.55
C PHE A 13 7.12 7.41 -1.14
N TYR A 14 6.20 6.92 -0.32
CA TYR A 14 5.16 5.97 -0.74
C TYR A 14 4.42 6.44 -2.02
N ARG A 15 4.14 7.75 -2.11
CA ARG A 15 3.43 8.38 -3.22
C ARG A 15 4.09 8.17 -4.59
N VAL A 16 5.41 7.98 -4.63
CA VAL A 16 6.16 7.80 -5.89
C VAL A 16 6.37 6.33 -6.18
N HIS A 17 6.76 5.56 -5.17
CA HIS A 17 7.18 4.18 -5.38
C HIS A 17 6.01 3.22 -5.63
N VAL A 18 4.84 3.43 -5.02
CA VAL A 18 3.70 2.55 -5.27
C VAL A 18 3.12 2.69 -6.66
N PRO A 19 2.89 3.90 -7.20
CA PRO A 19 2.51 4.04 -8.61
C PRO A 19 3.53 3.43 -9.58
N HIS A 20 4.83 3.53 -9.27
CA HIS A 20 5.87 2.92 -10.09
C HIS A 20 5.77 1.38 -10.09
N ALA A 21 5.58 0.77 -8.91
CA ALA A 21 5.38 -0.68 -8.80
C ALA A 21 4.08 -1.13 -9.51
N LEU A 22 3.00 -0.37 -9.38
CA LEU A 22 1.73 -0.62 -10.07
C LEU A 22 1.87 -0.53 -11.60
N LEU A 23 2.70 0.40 -12.09
CA LEU A 23 2.99 0.53 -13.53
C LEU A 23 3.72 -0.71 -14.04
N VAL A 24 4.76 -1.17 -13.33
CA VAL A 24 5.49 -2.40 -13.73
C VAL A 24 4.57 -3.62 -13.68
N LEU A 25 3.69 -3.70 -12.69
CA LEU A 25 2.68 -4.76 -12.56
C LEU A 25 1.67 -4.72 -13.73
N LEU A 26 1.20 -3.54 -14.12
CA LEU A 26 0.33 -3.35 -15.28
C LEU A 26 1.01 -3.79 -16.59
N ILE A 27 2.27 -3.40 -16.80
CA ILE A 27 3.07 -3.85 -17.95
C ILE A 27 3.20 -5.38 -17.92
N GLY A 28 3.49 -5.94 -16.75
CA GLY A 28 3.56 -7.38 -16.56
C GLY A 28 2.28 -8.08 -17.01
N TYR A 29 1.11 -7.62 -16.58
CA TYR A 29 -0.17 -8.20 -17.01
C TYR A 29 -0.46 -8.00 -18.50
N ALA A 30 -0.23 -6.81 -19.04
CA ALA A 30 -0.50 -6.51 -20.44
C ALA A 30 0.37 -7.32 -21.41
N TYR A 31 1.65 -7.50 -21.08
CA TYR A 31 2.62 -8.16 -21.96
C TYR A 31 2.88 -9.63 -21.63
N ALA A 32 2.39 -10.16 -20.51
CA ALA A 32 2.57 -11.57 -20.14
C ALA A 32 2.11 -12.53 -21.25
N VAL A 33 1.03 -12.20 -21.98
CA VAL A 33 0.47 -13.05 -23.03
C VAL A 33 1.11 -12.78 -24.40
N VAL A 34 1.47 -11.53 -24.69
CA VAL A 34 2.11 -11.16 -25.96
C VAL A 34 3.56 -11.63 -26.02
N THR A 35 4.29 -11.50 -24.91
CA THR A 35 5.70 -11.85 -24.82
C THR A 35 5.97 -12.45 -23.45
N PRO A 36 5.93 -13.79 -23.32
CA PRO A 36 6.00 -14.46 -22.01
C PRO A 36 7.34 -14.23 -21.30
N MET A 37 8.38 -13.81 -22.02
CA MET A 37 9.67 -13.41 -21.45
C MET A 37 9.60 -12.14 -20.61
N VAL A 38 8.63 -11.23 -20.82
CA VAL A 38 8.53 -9.98 -20.04
C VAL A 38 8.13 -10.26 -18.59
N ALA A 39 7.27 -11.26 -18.36
CA ALA A 39 6.79 -11.63 -17.04
C ALA A 39 7.91 -11.97 -16.03
N PRO A 40 8.89 -12.85 -16.32
CA PRO A 40 9.99 -13.12 -15.40
C PRO A 40 10.90 -11.90 -15.17
N PHE A 41 11.06 -11.00 -16.15
CA PHE A 41 11.81 -9.75 -15.94
C PHE A 41 11.08 -8.81 -14.98
N CYS A 42 9.77 -8.65 -15.12
CA CYS A 42 8.94 -7.88 -14.17
C CYS A 42 8.98 -8.48 -12.77
N LEU A 43 8.90 -9.81 -12.66
CA LEU A 43 9.00 -10.52 -11.39
C LEU A 43 10.37 -10.30 -10.75
N PHE A 44 11.45 -10.44 -11.52
CA PHE A 44 12.81 -10.17 -11.05
C PHE A 44 12.94 -8.73 -10.53
N TYR A 45 12.43 -7.74 -11.27
CA TYR A 45 12.39 -6.35 -10.81
C TYR A 45 11.64 -6.20 -9.48
N MET A 46 10.47 -6.82 -9.33
CA MET A 46 9.70 -6.77 -8.08
C MET A 46 10.43 -7.46 -6.93
N CYS A 47 11.08 -8.60 -7.16
CA CYS A 47 11.86 -9.32 -6.14
C CYS A 47 13.06 -8.49 -5.65
N THR A 48 13.86 -7.93 -6.57
CA THR A 48 14.97 -7.06 -6.19
C THR A 48 14.46 -5.79 -5.51
N GLY A 49 13.38 -5.20 -6.02
CA GLY A 49 12.71 -4.05 -5.42
C GLY A 49 12.27 -4.32 -3.98
N TYR A 50 11.70 -5.50 -3.70
CA TYR A 50 11.30 -5.90 -2.35
C TYR A 50 12.48 -5.96 -1.38
N VAL A 51 13.59 -6.60 -1.77
CA VAL A 51 14.79 -6.71 -0.92
C VAL A 51 15.36 -5.32 -0.61
N LEU A 52 15.46 -4.46 -1.63
CA LEU A 52 15.93 -3.09 -1.45
C LEU A 52 15.00 -2.28 -0.54
N TRP A 53 13.69 -2.44 -0.71
CA TRP A 53 12.69 -1.74 0.09
C TRP A 53 12.75 -2.13 1.56
N VAL A 54 12.85 -3.42 1.87
CA VAL A 54 12.98 -3.90 3.26
C VAL A 54 14.27 -3.37 3.89
N HIS A 55 15.38 -3.37 3.15
CA HIS A 55 16.65 -2.82 3.65
C HIS A 55 16.53 -1.32 3.95
N GLN A 56 15.97 -0.52 3.04
CA GLN A 56 15.82 0.92 3.26
C GLN A 56 14.84 1.24 4.40
N LEU A 57 13.76 0.46 4.55
CA LEU A 57 12.83 0.60 5.66
C LEU A 57 13.47 0.31 7.01
N LEU A 58 14.41 -0.63 7.08
CA LEU A 58 15.05 -1.01 8.34
C LEU A 58 16.18 -0.06 8.75
N PHE A 59 16.97 0.45 7.79
CA PHE A 59 18.21 1.17 8.08
C PHE A 59 18.20 2.66 7.78
N THR A 60 17.26 3.16 6.97
CA THR A 60 17.34 4.53 6.44
C THR A 60 16.10 5.38 6.74
N TYR A 61 14.91 4.81 6.60
CA TYR A 61 13.68 5.57 6.76
C TYR A 61 13.25 5.66 8.23
N VAL A 62 12.91 6.87 8.69
CA VAL A 62 12.21 7.07 9.97
C VAL A 62 10.74 7.29 9.67
N LYS A 63 9.89 6.54 10.38
CA LYS A 63 8.45 6.62 10.26
C LYS A 63 7.96 7.91 10.95
N SER A 64 7.48 8.88 10.16
CA SER A 64 6.98 10.15 10.68
C SER A 64 5.52 10.09 11.11
N ILE A 65 4.73 9.21 10.47
CA ILE A 65 3.29 9.04 10.71
C ILE A 65 2.96 7.54 10.64
N ASP A 66 2.18 7.08 11.60
CA ASP A 66 1.73 5.71 11.71
C ASP A 66 0.32 5.59 11.11
N THR A 67 0.25 5.21 9.83
CA THR A 67 -1.02 5.01 9.10
C THR A 67 -1.68 3.64 9.32
N VAL A 68 -1.15 2.80 10.21
CA VAL A 68 -1.71 1.48 10.63
C VAL A 68 -2.24 0.61 9.48
N GLY A 69 -1.67 0.73 8.28
CA GLY A 69 -2.09 -0.06 7.10
C GLY A 69 -3.35 0.42 6.36
N GLU A 70 -3.87 1.62 6.65
CA GLU A 70 -5.01 2.26 5.94
C GLU A 70 -4.82 2.31 4.41
N LEU A 71 -3.56 2.26 3.99
CA LEU A 71 -3.12 2.37 2.61
C LEU A 71 -3.24 1.08 1.80
N TRP A 72 -3.41 -0.06 2.48
CA TRP A 72 -3.54 -1.36 1.85
C TRP A 72 -4.79 -1.50 0.97
N PRO A 73 -6.01 -1.17 1.45
CA PRO A 73 -7.22 -1.14 0.62
C PRO A 73 -7.06 -0.36 -0.67
N TRP A 74 -6.44 0.83 -0.58
CA TRP A 74 -6.20 1.68 -1.74
C TRP A 74 -5.25 1.03 -2.76
N THR A 75 -4.18 0.38 -2.27
CA THR A 75 -3.23 -0.33 -3.11
C THR A 75 -3.88 -1.54 -3.78
N PHE A 76 -4.65 -2.32 -3.02
CA PHE A 76 -5.35 -3.50 -3.48
C PHE A 76 -6.34 -3.18 -4.61
N THR A 77 -7.18 -2.15 -4.44
CA THR A 77 -8.10 -1.69 -5.50
C THR A 77 -7.36 -1.36 -6.79
N ARG A 78 -6.18 -0.75 -6.71
CA ARG A 78 -5.35 -0.44 -7.89
C ARG A 78 -4.75 -1.68 -8.54
N ILE A 79 -4.27 -2.64 -7.76
CA ILE A 79 -3.76 -3.92 -8.26
C ILE A 79 -4.86 -4.65 -9.06
N VAL A 80 -6.07 -4.72 -8.50
CA VAL A 80 -7.23 -5.32 -9.18
C VAL A 80 -7.60 -4.54 -10.45
N THR A 81 -7.55 -3.21 -10.40
CA THR A 81 -7.79 -2.37 -11.59
C THR A 81 -6.77 -2.65 -12.69
N CYS A 82 -5.49 -2.78 -12.35
CA CYS A 82 -4.44 -3.18 -13.30
C CYS A 82 -4.70 -4.57 -13.89
N LEU A 83 -5.19 -5.52 -13.09
CA LEU A 83 -5.54 -6.86 -13.56
C LEU A 83 -6.71 -6.82 -14.55
N ILE A 84 -7.77 -6.06 -14.26
CA ILE A 84 -8.92 -5.88 -15.17
C ILE A 84 -8.47 -5.24 -16.49
N ILE A 85 -7.57 -4.24 -16.43
CA ILE A 85 -7.00 -3.63 -17.64
C ILE A 85 -6.14 -4.66 -18.42
N GLY A 86 -5.37 -5.49 -17.73
CA GLY A 86 -4.62 -6.57 -18.37
C GLY A 86 -5.52 -7.57 -19.09
N GLN A 87 -6.62 -7.99 -18.44
CA GLN A 87 -7.62 -8.88 -19.03
C GLN A 87 -8.34 -8.24 -20.22
N SER A 88 -8.68 -6.95 -20.15
CA SER A 88 -9.32 -6.26 -21.27
C SER A 88 -8.41 -6.11 -22.49
N LEU A 89 -7.11 -5.85 -22.27
CA LEU A 89 -6.10 -5.85 -23.34
C LEU A 89 -5.93 -7.23 -23.96
N LEU A 90 -5.97 -8.29 -23.15
CA LEU A 90 -5.87 -9.65 -23.63
C LEU A 90 -7.09 -10.03 -24.48
N ILE A 91 -8.31 -9.69 -24.04
CA ILE A 91 -9.54 -9.85 -24.85
C ILE A 91 -9.40 -9.09 -26.16
N MET A 92 -8.90 -7.85 -26.13
CA MET A 92 -8.66 -7.04 -27.33
C MET A 92 -7.74 -7.78 -28.33
N VAL A 93 -6.63 -8.36 -27.87
CA VAL A 93 -5.71 -9.13 -28.73
C VAL A 93 -6.36 -10.41 -29.29
N LEU A 94 -7.12 -11.15 -28.48
CA LEU A 94 -7.78 -12.38 -28.93
C LEU A 94 -8.87 -12.12 -29.97
N VAL A 95 -9.59 -11.00 -29.86
CA VAL A 95 -10.56 -10.56 -30.87
C VAL A 95 -9.86 -10.29 -32.20
N LEU A 96 -8.69 -9.66 -32.19
CA LEU A 96 -7.89 -9.42 -33.40
C LEU A 96 -7.39 -10.73 -34.03
N GLN A 97 -7.17 -11.78 -33.23
CA GLN A 97 -6.70 -13.08 -33.69
C GLN A 97 -7.83 -14.06 -34.07
N GLU A 98 -9.10 -13.63 -34.02
CA GLU A 98 -10.29 -14.47 -34.28
C GLU A 98 -10.28 -15.83 -33.54
N SER A 99 -9.79 -15.82 -32.30
CA SER A 99 -9.58 -17.05 -31.54
C SER A 99 -10.86 -17.57 -30.89
N ALA A 100 -11.08 -18.89 -30.89
CA ALA A 100 -12.21 -19.53 -30.20
C ALA A 100 -12.14 -19.39 -28.66
N PHE A 101 -10.99 -18.99 -28.10
CA PHE A 101 -10.79 -18.86 -26.66
C PHE A 101 -11.42 -17.58 -26.05
N ILE A 102 -11.97 -16.68 -26.88
CA ILE A 102 -12.60 -15.42 -26.42
C ILE A 102 -13.71 -15.68 -25.38
N THR A 103 -14.51 -16.74 -25.57
CA THR A 103 -15.63 -17.07 -24.66
C THR A 103 -15.16 -17.36 -23.23
N TRP A 104 -14.03 -18.06 -23.09
CA TRP A 104 -13.46 -18.36 -21.78
C TRP A 104 -12.86 -17.11 -21.14
N GLU A 105 -12.16 -16.32 -21.94
CA GLU A 105 -11.49 -15.12 -21.47
C GLU A 105 -12.46 -14.02 -21.03
N LEU A 106 -13.64 -13.93 -21.65
CA LEU A 106 -14.68 -12.99 -21.24
C LEU A 106 -15.24 -13.30 -19.84
N LEU A 107 -15.12 -14.54 -19.37
CA LEU A 107 -15.56 -14.94 -18.03
C LEU A 107 -14.59 -14.44 -16.94
N LEU A 108 -13.29 -14.33 -17.25
CA LEU A 108 -12.26 -13.91 -16.28
C LEU A 108 -12.50 -12.52 -15.64
N PRO A 109 -12.81 -11.44 -16.39
CA PRO A 109 -13.06 -10.13 -15.77
C PRO A 109 -14.32 -10.13 -14.91
N ILE A 110 -15.31 -10.96 -15.23
CA ILE A 110 -16.54 -11.12 -14.42
C ILE A 110 -16.19 -11.75 -13.07
N ILE A 111 -15.43 -12.85 -13.08
CA ILE A 111 -14.96 -13.51 -11.85
C ILE A 111 -14.10 -12.54 -11.02
N THR A 112 -13.20 -11.81 -11.68
CA THR A 112 -12.32 -10.83 -11.03
C THR A 112 -13.12 -9.70 -10.38
N TYR A 113 -14.18 -9.23 -11.03
CA TYR A 113 -15.07 -8.22 -10.49
C TYR A 113 -15.88 -8.72 -9.28
N ILE A 114 -16.41 -9.95 -9.34
CA ILE A 114 -17.11 -10.57 -8.20
C ILE A 114 -16.16 -10.72 -7.01
N PHE A 115 -14.92 -11.18 -7.26
CA PHE A 115 -13.88 -11.28 -6.24
C PHE A 115 -13.58 -9.92 -5.62
N TYR A 116 -13.36 -8.89 -6.44
CA TYR A 116 -13.14 -7.52 -5.97
C TYR A 116 -14.26 -7.02 -5.07
N TYR A 117 -15.52 -7.21 -5.49
CA TYR A 117 -16.68 -6.80 -4.72
C TYR A 117 -16.76 -7.56 -3.39
N GLY A 118 -16.57 -8.88 -3.40
CA GLY A 118 -16.58 -9.72 -2.21
C GLY A 118 -15.50 -9.33 -1.20
N THR A 119 -14.26 -9.12 -1.65
CA THR A 119 -13.15 -8.70 -0.80
C THR A 119 -13.39 -7.29 -0.26
N THR A 120 -13.77 -6.34 -1.11
CA THR A 120 -14.01 -4.96 -0.66
C THR A 120 -15.15 -4.90 0.34
N TRP A 121 -16.26 -5.59 0.09
CA TRP A 121 -17.40 -5.64 1.01
C TRP A 121 -17.02 -6.26 2.37
N ARG A 122 -16.22 -7.32 2.37
CA ARG A 122 -15.85 -8.04 3.60
C ARG A 122 -14.77 -7.35 4.42
N PHE A 123 -13.78 -6.75 3.78
CA PHE A 123 -12.58 -6.24 4.45
C PHE A 123 -12.59 -4.73 4.66
N LYS A 124 -13.35 -3.95 3.89
CA LYS A 124 -13.38 -2.48 4.03
C LYS A 124 -13.73 -2.02 5.45
N LYS A 125 -14.73 -2.64 6.08
CA LYS A 125 -15.13 -2.31 7.47
C LYS A 125 -14.00 -2.49 8.49
N THR A 126 -13.12 -3.46 8.27
CA THR A 126 -12.01 -3.74 9.20
C THR A 126 -10.91 -2.68 9.11
N PHE A 127 -10.73 -2.04 7.95
CA PHE A 127 -9.73 -0.99 7.78
C PHE A 127 -10.25 0.41 8.16
N ASP A 128 -11.57 0.65 8.03
CA ASP A 128 -12.16 1.98 8.30
C ASP A 128 -12.43 2.22 9.79
N THR A 129 -12.56 1.17 10.61
CA THR A 129 -12.94 1.30 12.03
C THR A 129 -12.15 0.37 12.93
N LEU A 130 -11.71 0.87 14.09
CA LEU A 130 -11.12 0.06 15.15
C LEU A 130 -12.22 -0.74 15.85
N PRO A 131 -12.15 -2.09 15.88
CA PRO A 131 -13.13 -2.90 16.60
C PRO A 131 -13.10 -2.62 18.10
N LEU A 132 -14.28 -2.58 18.73
CA LEU A 132 -14.41 -2.29 20.17
C LEU A 132 -13.70 -3.32 21.06
N ASP A 133 -13.67 -4.59 20.65
CA ASP A 133 -13.00 -5.67 21.37
C ASP A 133 -11.48 -5.41 21.49
N ILE A 134 -10.86 -5.03 20.36
CA ILE A 134 -9.44 -4.66 20.31
C ILE A 134 -9.19 -3.38 21.11
N ALA A 135 -10.11 -2.41 21.03
CA ALA A 135 -10.00 -1.17 21.81
C ALA A 135 -10.08 -1.44 23.32
N ALA A 136 -11.00 -2.31 23.77
CA ALA A 136 -11.13 -2.70 25.17
C ALA A 136 -9.91 -3.48 25.68
N GLU A 137 -9.35 -4.38 24.87
CA GLU A 137 -8.10 -5.07 25.20
C GLU A 137 -6.93 -4.08 25.29
N LEU A 138 -6.85 -3.12 24.36
CA LEU A 138 -5.79 -2.11 24.36
C LEU A 138 -5.90 -1.21 25.59
N ASP A 139 -7.11 -0.80 25.97
CA ASP A 139 -7.37 0.00 27.17
C ASP A 139 -7.00 -0.76 28.47
N ASP A 140 -7.25 -2.07 28.55
CA ASP A 140 -6.87 -2.88 29.72
C ASP A 140 -5.34 -3.02 29.83
N ARG A 141 -4.65 -3.16 28.70
CA ARG A 141 -3.20 -3.32 28.64
C ARG A 141 -2.44 -2.01 28.82
N GLU A 142 -2.92 -0.93 28.22
CA GLU A 142 -2.23 0.36 28.09
C GLU A 142 -2.93 1.51 28.82
N GLY A 143 -4.01 1.26 29.57
CA GLY A 143 -4.81 2.30 30.24
C GLY A 143 -4.04 3.18 31.23
N HIS A 144 -2.87 2.75 31.68
CA HIS A 144 -1.96 3.53 32.52
C HIS A 144 -1.13 4.58 31.74
N LEU A 145 -1.00 4.43 30.41
CA LEU A 145 -0.37 5.41 29.52
C LEU A 145 -1.39 6.46 29.04
N ALA A 146 -2.67 6.08 28.96
CA ALA A 146 -3.76 6.97 28.58
C ALA A 146 -4.04 8.09 29.61
N THR A 147 -3.53 7.99 30.83
CA THR A 147 -3.61 9.07 31.84
C THR A 147 -2.51 10.13 31.68
N ASP A 148 -1.45 9.86 30.90
CA ASP A 148 -0.41 10.84 30.53
C ASP A 148 -0.80 11.61 29.26
N PHE A 149 -2.04 12.12 29.22
CA PHE A 149 -2.45 13.10 28.21
C PHE A 149 -1.70 14.41 28.50
N ARG A 150 -0.48 14.54 27.94
CA ARG A 150 0.30 15.77 28.04
C ARG A 150 -0.52 16.93 27.45
N GLU A 151 -0.98 17.83 28.32
CA GLU A 151 -1.60 19.11 27.93
C GLU A 151 -0.58 19.87 27.06
N GLY A 152 -0.71 19.79 25.73
CA GLY A 152 0.36 20.25 24.83
C GLY A 152 0.48 19.53 23.49
N ILE A 153 0.03 18.27 23.39
CA ILE A 153 0.30 17.40 22.21
C ILE A 153 -0.28 17.96 20.90
N TYR A 154 -1.50 18.49 20.95
CA TYR A 154 -2.20 19.01 19.76
C TYR A 154 -2.04 20.52 19.55
N PHE A 155 -1.19 21.18 20.35
CA PHE A 155 -0.93 22.60 20.14
C PHE A 155 -0.16 22.82 18.83
N PRO A 156 -0.49 23.87 18.06
CA PRO A 156 0.26 24.24 16.88
C PRO A 156 1.76 24.37 17.19
N PRO A 157 2.65 23.88 16.31
CA PRO A 157 4.09 23.87 16.58
C PRO A 157 4.67 25.28 16.80
N VAL A 158 3.98 26.33 16.37
CA VAL A 158 4.35 27.74 16.58
C VAL A 158 4.02 28.24 17.99
N LEU A 159 3.01 27.67 18.65
CA LEU A 159 2.55 28.07 19.99
C LEU A 159 3.13 27.19 21.12
N ARG A 160 3.78 26.09 20.74
CA ARG A 160 4.53 25.22 21.63
C ARG A 160 5.86 25.93 21.97
N GLY A 161 5.88 26.74 23.03
CA GLY A 161 7.13 27.37 23.53
C GLY A 161 8.18 26.35 23.99
N ASP A 162 9.23 26.80 24.68
CA ASP A 162 10.35 25.98 25.24
C ASP A 162 9.94 24.95 26.32
N GLN A 163 8.67 24.55 26.36
CA GLN A 163 8.09 23.59 27.29
C GLN A 163 8.36 22.13 26.85
N THR A 164 9.57 21.83 26.35
CA THR A 164 10.05 20.44 26.44
C THR A 164 10.40 20.18 27.89
N PRO A 165 9.73 19.28 28.62
CA PRO A 165 10.18 18.92 29.95
C PRO A 165 11.55 18.28 29.77
N VAL A 166 12.57 18.91 30.35
CA VAL A 166 13.82 18.24 30.68
C VAL A 166 13.42 17.10 31.61
N ASN A 167 13.78 15.87 31.23
CA ASN A 167 13.57 14.67 32.03
C ASN A 167 14.04 14.90 33.47
N ASP A 168 13.19 14.55 34.44
CA ASP A 168 13.60 13.94 35.70
C ASP A 168 13.30 12.43 35.62
#